data_AF-A0A6J4XDM5-F1
#
_entry.id   AF-A0A6J4XDM5-F1
#
_cell.length_a   1.000
_cell.length_b   1.000
_cell.length_c   1.000
_cell.angle_alpha   90.00
_cell.angle_beta   90.00
_cell.angle_gamma   90.00
#
_symmetry.space_group_name_H-M   'P 1'
#
loop_
_entity.id
_entity.type
_entity.pdbx_description
1 polymer ?
#
loop_
_entity_poly.entity_id
_entity_poly.type
_entity_poly.pdbx_seq_one_letter_code
_entity_poly.pdbx_strand_id
1 'polypeptide(L)'
;MEYILAYTISSPGKKTMKVSKKTIYWSVIGAISGYFILHPIIHIISVFHYPGGPLPTTNFDFEILKAFSVSMLPWGLAFLILCALLGLFWGKIQQTDIEKSAAILELHKALEEVKTLSGFLPICASCKKIRDDKGYWNQIEAYISEHSEAEFSHGICPECSRKLYPEIYDDI
;
A
#
# COMPACT_ATOMS: atom_id res chain seq x y z
N MET A 1 32.09 21.38 20.23
CA MET A 1 32.01 19.90 20.23
C MET A 1 30.71 19.48 20.93
N GLU A 2 29.55 19.94 20.46
CA GLU A 2 28.24 19.55 21.01
C GLU A 2 27.19 19.74 19.91
N TYR A 3 27.12 18.79 18.97
CA TYR A 3 26.10 18.74 17.90
C TYR A 3 25.54 17.32 17.77
N ILE A 4 25.28 16.65 18.90
CA ILE A 4 24.61 15.33 18.90
C ILE A 4 23.82 15.26 20.21
N LEU A 5 22.52 15.57 20.21
CA LEU A 5 21.52 15.11 21.21
C LEU A 5 20.12 15.74 21.04
N ALA A 6 19.66 15.97 19.80
CA ALA A 6 18.29 16.42 19.54
C ALA A 6 17.45 15.40 18.75
N TYR A 7 17.83 14.12 18.80
CA TYR A 7 17.01 13.03 18.28
C TYR A 7 16.23 12.39 19.44
N THR A 8 15.27 13.14 19.97
CA THR A 8 14.28 12.60 20.91
C THR A 8 13.41 11.60 20.15
N ILE A 9 13.70 10.33 20.38
CA ILE A 9 12.89 9.17 19.99
C ILE A 9 11.49 9.38 20.58
N SER A 10 10.57 9.89 19.76
CA SER A 10 9.15 9.92 20.04
C SER A 10 8.62 8.50 19.95
N SER A 11 8.51 7.84 21.09
CA SER A 11 7.88 6.52 21.24
C SER A 11 6.41 6.59 20.79
N PRO A 12 5.97 5.77 19.81
CA PRO A 12 4.56 5.75 19.43
C PRO A 12 3.79 5.02 20.53
N GLY A 13 3.12 5.81 21.38
CA GLY A 13 2.26 5.33 22.44
C GLY A 13 1.20 4.35 21.93
N LYS A 14 1.00 3.28 22.70
CA LYS A 14 -0.08 2.30 22.52
C LYS A 14 -1.43 3.02 22.43
N LYS A 15 -1.93 3.24 21.22
CA LYS A 15 -3.30 3.73 21.01
C LYS A 15 -4.26 2.56 21.25
N THR A 16 -5.09 2.70 22.29
CA THR A 16 -6.14 1.75 22.60
C THR A 16 -7.10 1.63 21.41
N MET A 17 -7.29 0.41 20.93
CA MET A 17 -8.06 0.04 19.74
C MET A 17 -9.52 0.50 19.85
N LYS A 18 -9.89 1.59 19.16
CA LYS A 18 -11.29 2.01 19.00
C LYS A 18 -11.82 1.55 17.65
N VAL A 19 -12.73 0.58 17.66
CA VAL A 19 -13.43 0.13 16.46
C VAL A 19 -14.33 1.25 15.93
N SER A 20 -14.23 1.57 14.64
CA SER A 20 -15.01 2.66 14.02
C SER A 20 -16.48 2.25 13.86
N LYS A 21 -17.39 3.19 14.17
CA LYS A 21 -18.84 2.99 13.99
C LYS A 21 -19.22 2.58 12.56
N LYS A 22 -18.47 3.07 11.57
CA LYS A 22 -18.65 2.71 10.15
C LYS A 22 -18.35 1.23 9.89
N THR A 23 -17.31 0.69 10.52
CA THR A 23 -16.93 -0.73 10.38
C THR A 23 -18.01 -1.66 10.94
N ILE A 24 -18.59 -1.30 12.09
CA ILE A 24 -19.70 -2.05 12.70
C ILE A 24 -20.93 -1.99 11.79
N TYR A 25 -21.26 -0.81 11.25
CA TYR A 25 -22.42 -0.60 10.38
C TYR A 25 -22.39 -1.50 9.13
N TRP A 26 -21.28 -1.51 8.39
CA TRP A 26 -21.15 -2.35 7.18
C TRP A 26 -21.11 -3.85 7.50
N SER A 27 -20.55 -4.24 8.64
CA SER A 27 -20.56 -5.64 9.09
C SER A 27 -21.97 -6.14 9.39
N VAL A 28 -22.79 -5.32 10.05
CA VAL A 28 -24.18 -5.64 10.37
C VAL A 28 -25.04 -5.71 9.11
N ILE A 29 -24.88 -4.76 8.18
CA ILE A 29 -25.62 -4.77 6.90
C ILE A 29 -25.29 -6.01 6.08
N GLY A 30 -24.02 -6.40 5.98
CA GLY A 30 -23.59 -7.60 5.24
C GLY A 30 -24.16 -8.90 5.83
N ALA A 31 -24.24 -8.99 7.16
CA ALA A 31 -24.84 -10.15 7.84
C ALA A 31 -26.35 -10.26 7.58
N ILE A 32 -27.07 -9.13 7.65
CA ILE A 32 -28.52 -9.09 7.42
C ILE A 32 -28.84 -9.40 5.95
N SER A 33 -28.12 -8.78 5.01
CA SER A 33 -28.34 -9.02 3.58
C SER A 33 -27.99 -10.46 3.17
N GLY A 34 -26.89 -11.01 3.70
CA GLY A 34 -26.49 -12.39 3.46
C GLY A 34 -27.52 -13.40 3.98
N TYR A 35 -28.08 -13.18 5.17
CA TYR A 35 -29.12 -14.03 5.74
C TYR A 35 -30.39 -13.99 4.89
N PHE A 36 -30.86 -12.81 4.48
CA PHE A 36 -32.06 -12.67 3.64
C PHE A 36 -31.95 -13.33 2.26
N ILE A 37 -30.73 -13.47 1.73
CA ILE A 37 -30.48 -14.09 0.41
C ILE A 37 -30.26 -15.60 0.56
N LEU A 38 -29.42 -16.04 1.51
CA LEU A 38 -29.07 -17.45 1.67
C LEU A 38 -30.21 -18.26 2.29
N HIS A 39 -31.01 -17.66 3.17
CA HIS A 39 -32.13 -18.32 3.83
C HIS A 39 -33.19 -18.87 2.85
N PRO A 40 -33.75 -18.09 1.90
CA PRO A 40 -34.71 -18.61 0.93
C PRO A 40 -34.10 -19.66 0.00
N ILE A 41 -32.81 -19.56 -0.32
CA ILE A 41 -32.10 -20.56 -1.14
C ILE A 41 -32.00 -21.89 -0.39
N ILE A 42 -31.67 -21.89 0.90
CA ILE A 42 -31.61 -23.10 1.74
C ILE A 42 -33.00 -23.75 1.82
N HIS A 43 -34.07 -22.97 1.98
CA HIS A 43 -35.44 -23.48 1.92
C HIS A 43 -35.75 -24.16 0.60
N ILE A 44 -35.44 -23.52 -0.53
CA ILE A 44 -35.65 -24.09 -1.88
C ILE A 44 -34.86 -25.39 -2.04
N ILE A 45 -33.59 -25.43 -1.62
CA ILE A 45 -32.74 -26.63 -1.72
C ILE A 45 -33.26 -27.76 -0.82
N SER A 46 -33.79 -27.45 0.36
CA SER A 46 -34.33 -28.45 1.29
C SER A 46 -35.53 -29.22 0.71
N VAL A 47 -36.31 -28.59 -0.17
CA VAL A 47 -37.41 -29.22 -0.89
C VAL A 47 -36.90 -30.29 -1.86
N PHE A 48 -35.75 -30.06 -2.50
CA PHE A 48 -35.16 -31.01 -3.45
C PHE A 48 -34.43 -32.17 -2.79
N HIS A 49 -33.94 -31.99 -1.56
CA HIS A 49 -33.18 -33.02 -0.84
C HIS A 49 -34.01 -33.82 0.18
N TYR A 50 -35.33 -33.59 0.25
CA TYR A 50 -36.19 -34.31 1.19
C TYR A 50 -36.33 -35.78 0.77
N PRO A 51 -35.87 -36.75 1.58
CA PRO A 51 -35.91 -38.16 1.19
C PRO A 51 -37.36 -38.68 1.27
N GLY A 52 -38.03 -38.76 0.12
CA GLY A 52 -39.12 -39.71 -0.15
C GLY A 52 -40.38 -39.68 0.72
N GLY A 53 -40.67 -38.58 1.43
CA GLY A 53 -41.97 -38.37 2.10
C GLY A 53 -43.03 -37.78 1.14
N PRO A 54 -44.34 -37.90 1.45
CA PRO A 54 -45.39 -37.29 0.64
C PRO A 54 -45.21 -35.76 0.56
N LEU A 55 -45.37 -35.20 -0.64
CA LEU A 55 -45.30 -33.75 -0.89
C LEU A 55 -46.37 -33.02 -0.04
N PRO A 56 -46.05 -31.89 0.61
CA PRO A 56 -47.03 -31.13 1.37
C PRO A 56 -48.09 -30.55 0.43
N THR A 57 -49.31 -31.07 0.50
CA THR A 57 -50.44 -30.64 -0.31
C THR A 57 -51.05 -29.36 0.24
N THR A 58 -50.67 -28.23 -0.34
CA THR A 58 -51.48 -27.02 -0.61
C THR A 58 -52.41 -26.45 0.47
N ASN A 59 -52.12 -26.64 1.75
CA ASN A 59 -52.54 -25.72 2.80
C ASN A 59 -51.28 -25.26 3.53
N PHE A 60 -51.17 -23.96 3.75
CA PHE A 60 -50.07 -23.31 4.46
C PHE A 60 -50.16 -23.67 5.96
N ASP A 61 -50.00 -24.95 6.28
CA ASP A 61 -50.09 -25.45 7.64
C ASP A 61 -48.81 -25.12 8.40
N PHE A 62 -48.99 -24.65 9.63
CA PHE A 62 -48.00 -24.22 10.64
C PHE A 62 -46.90 -25.27 10.96
N GLU A 63 -46.94 -26.44 10.32
CA GLU A 63 -45.98 -27.55 10.41
C GLU A 63 -44.63 -27.22 9.75
N ILE A 64 -44.60 -26.48 8.63
CA ILE A 64 -43.34 -26.05 7.99
C ILE A 64 -42.54 -25.12 8.93
N LEU A 65 -43.23 -24.34 9.77
CA LEU A 65 -42.62 -23.48 10.78
C LEU A 65 -41.97 -24.27 11.93
N LYS A 66 -42.44 -25.48 12.24
CA LYS A 66 -41.87 -26.33 13.30
C LYS A 66 -40.56 -26.99 12.88
N ALA A 67 -40.35 -27.26 11.59
CA ALA A 67 -39.06 -27.70 11.07
C ALA A 67 -37.96 -26.62 11.23
N PHE A 68 -38.36 -25.38 11.55
CA PHE A 68 -37.50 -24.22 11.58
C PHE A 68 -36.97 -23.82 12.97
N SER A 69 -37.56 -24.31 14.08
CA SER A 69 -37.37 -23.64 15.37
C SER A 69 -36.20 -24.12 16.24
N VAL A 70 -35.64 -25.33 16.03
CA VAL A 70 -34.56 -25.87 16.91
C VAL A 70 -33.35 -26.40 16.15
N SER A 71 -33.52 -27.08 15.02
CA SER A 71 -32.41 -27.68 14.25
C SER A 71 -31.60 -26.66 13.44
N MET A 72 -32.21 -25.52 13.09
CA MET A 72 -31.59 -24.41 12.35
C MET A 72 -30.93 -23.37 13.26
N LEU A 73 -31.25 -23.36 14.55
CA LEU A 73 -30.69 -22.44 15.55
C LEU A 73 -29.14 -22.51 15.61
N PRO A 74 -28.50 -23.70 15.58
CA PRO A 74 -27.05 -23.84 15.58
C PRO A 74 -26.40 -23.19 14.34
N TRP A 75 -27.02 -23.33 13.17
CA TRP A 75 -26.50 -22.77 11.91
C TRP A 75 -26.65 -21.25 11.87
N GLY A 76 -27.79 -20.71 12.33
CA GLY A 76 -28.00 -19.27 12.43
C GLY A 76 -27.03 -18.61 13.42
N LEU A 77 -26.81 -19.21 14.59
CA LEU A 77 -25.83 -18.74 15.56
C LEU A 77 -24.40 -18.83 15.03
N ALA A 78 -24.05 -19.95 14.38
CA ALA A 78 -22.74 -20.11 13.74
C ALA A 78 -22.50 -19.06 12.64
N PHE A 79 -23.51 -18.73 11.83
CA PHE A 79 -23.42 -17.72 10.79
C PHE A 79 -23.26 -16.30 11.37
N LEU A 80 -24.03 -15.95 12.41
CA LEU A 80 -23.89 -14.66 13.09
C LEU A 80 -22.50 -14.51 13.73
N ILE A 81 -21.99 -15.56 14.38
CA ILE A 81 -20.65 -15.59 14.96
C ILE A 81 -19.60 -15.46 13.85
N LEU A 82 -19.73 -16.21 12.75
CA LEU A 82 -18.80 -16.16 11.61
C LEU A 82 -18.77 -14.76 10.99
N CYS A 83 -19.93 -14.16 10.71
CA CYS A 83 -20.02 -12.82 10.15
C CYS A 83 -19.43 -11.76 11.10
N ALA A 84 -19.65 -11.90 12.42
CA ALA A 84 -19.04 -11.00 13.40
C ALA A 84 -17.51 -11.13 13.43
N LEU A 85 -16.98 -12.36 13.43
CA LEU A 85 -15.53 -12.62 13.39
C LEU A 85 -14.89 -12.11 12.10
N LEU A 86 -15.51 -12.35 10.95
CA LEU A 86 -15.04 -11.85 9.66
C LEU A 86 -15.09 -10.31 9.62
N GLY A 87 -16.18 -9.67 10.05
CA GLY A 87 -16.26 -8.22 10.09
C GLY A 87 -15.18 -7.58 10.97
N LEU A 88 -14.90 -8.17 12.13
CA LEU A 88 -13.81 -7.73 13.02
C LEU A 88 -12.42 -7.94 12.37
N PHE A 89 -12.22 -9.07 11.70
CA PHE A 89 -10.96 -9.40 11.03
C PHE A 89 -10.67 -8.45 9.85
N TRP A 90 -11.63 -8.25 8.95
CA TRP A 90 -11.53 -7.33 7.81
C TRP A 90 -11.35 -5.87 8.28
N GLY A 91 -12.06 -5.47 9.33
CA GLY A 91 -11.89 -4.14 9.92
C GLY A 91 -10.48 -3.89 10.47
N LYS A 92 -9.84 -4.91 11.06
CA LYS A 92 -8.46 -4.82 11.56
C LYS A 92 -7.44 -4.67 10.43
N ILE A 93 -7.63 -5.42 9.34
CA ILE A 93 -6.75 -5.37 8.15
C ILE A 93 -6.71 -3.95 7.57
N GLN A 94 -7.89 -3.34 7.40
CA GLN A 94 -7.98 -1.99 6.82
C GLN A 94 -7.26 -0.90 7.62
N GLN A 95 -7.15 -1.07 8.94
CA GLN A 95 -6.43 -0.11 9.79
C GLN A 95 -4.92 -0.21 9.62
N THR A 96 -4.40 -1.44 9.52
CA THR A 96 -2.97 -1.67 9.28
C THR A 96 -2.51 -1.05 7.96
N ASP A 97 -3.37 -1.08 6.93
CA ASP A 97 -3.05 -0.49 5.63
C ASP A 97 -2.99 1.05 5.68
N ILE A 98 -3.85 1.68 6.48
CA ILE A 98 -3.85 3.13 6.69
C ILE A 98 -2.60 3.57 7.45
N GLU A 99 -2.22 2.86 8.50
CA GLU A 99 -1.00 3.16 9.26
C GLU A 99 0.27 3.00 8.40
N LYS A 100 0.33 1.93 7.60
CA LYS A 100 1.45 1.71 6.67
C LYS A 100 1.55 2.79 5.60
N SER A 101 0.42 3.18 4.99
CA SER A 101 0.43 4.20 3.93
C SER A 101 0.86 5.58 4.44
N ALA A 102 0.47 5.97 5.65
CA ALA A 102 0.95 7.19 6.28
C ALA A 102 2.48 7.15 6.52
N ALA A 103 3.00 6.02 7.03
CA ALA A 103 4.44 5.86 7.25
C ALA A 103 5.25 5.87 5.94
N ILE A 104 4.71 5.27 4.87
CA ILE A 104 5.33 5.28 3.54
C ILE A 104 5.39 6.71 2.98
N LEU A 105 4.33 7.50 3.18
CA LEU A 105 4.29 8.90 2.74
C LEU A 105 5.34 9.74 3.48
N GLU A 106 5.47 9.56 4.79
CA GLU A 106 6.47 10.24 5.60
C GLU A 106 7.90 9.88 5.17
N LEU A 107 8.15 8.59 4.89
CA LEU A 107 9.43 8.12 4.37
C LEU A 107 9.75 8.73 3.00
N HIS A 108 8.77 8.77 2.08
CA HIS A 108 8.94 9.38 0.76
C HIS A 108 9.29 10.86 0.88
N LYS A 109 8.62 11.59 1.77
CA LYS A 109 8.90 13.01 2.00
C LYS A 109 10.31 13.24 2.53
N ALA A 110 10.76 12.44 3.51
CA ALA A 110 12.12 12.52 4.02
C ALA A 110 13.17 12.19 2.94
N LEU A 111 12.89 11.20 2.07
CA LEU A 111 13.75 10.88 0.93
C LEU A 111 13.80 12.02 -0.10
N GLU A 112 12.67 12.67 -0.38
CA GLU A 112 12.60 13.80 -1.30
C GLU A 112 13.40 15.00 -0.77
N GLU A 113 13.26 15.30 0.53
CA GLU A 113 14.06 16.34 1.19
C GLU A 113 15.56 16.03 1.11
N VAL A 114 16.00 14.79 1.36
CA VAL A 114 17.41 14.39 1.19
C VAL A 114 17.86 14.50 -0.27
N LYS A 115 17.02 14.12 -1.25
CA LYS A 115 17.36 14.19 -2.68
C LYS A 115 17.61 15.63 -3.15
N THR A 116 16.93 16.60 -2.54
CA THR A 116 17.16 18.02 -2.84
C THR A 116 18.47 18.56 -2.23
N LEU A 117 18.92 18.01 -1.10
CA LEU A 117 20.23 18.36 -0.49
C LEU A 117 21.41 17.58 -1.09
N SER A 118 21.19 16.39 -1.65
CA SER A 118 22.24 15.60 -2.32
C SER A 118 22.63 16.14 -3.71
N GLY A 119 22.01 17.22 -4.18
CA GLY A 119 22.28 17.82 -5.49
C GLY A 119 23.43 18.83 -5.53
N PHE A 120 23.99 19.22 -4.38
CA PHE A 120 25.02 20.26 -4.32
C PHE A 120 26.43 19.66 -4.39
N LEU A 121 26.92 19.42 -5.62
CA LEU A 121 28.29 18.97 -5.84
C LEU A 121 29.25 20.17 -5.86
N PRO A 122 30.19 20.28 -4.91
CA PRO A 122 31.16 21.37 -4.91
C PRO A 122 32.14 21.19 -6.08
N ILE A 123 32.07 22.10 -7.05
CA ILE A 123 32.93 22.11 -8.24
C ILE A 123 34.01 23.19 -8.07
N CYS A 124 35.26 22.86 -8.40
CA CYS A 124 36.35 23.85 -8.43
C CYS A 124 36.10 24.87 -9.55
N ALA A 125 36.06 26.15 -9.22
CA ALA A 125 35.85 27.21 -10.21
C ALA A 125 36.92 27.26 -11.31
N SER A 126 38.16 26.86 -10.99
CA SER A 126 39.31 26.92 -11.92
C SER A 126 39.44 25.67 -12.78
N CYS A 127 39.51 24.47 -12.17
CA CYS A 127 39.81 23.23 -12.89
C CYS A 127 38.59 22.31 -13.09
N LYS A 128 37.40 22.73 -12.66
CA LYS A 128 36.12 22.01 -12.77
C LYS A 128 36.07 20.62 -12.12
N LYS A 129 37.08 20.19 -11.36
CA LYS A 129 37.02 18.96 -10.56
C LYS A 129 35.87 19.00 -9.55
N ILE A 130 35.27 17.85 -9.25
CA ILE A 130 34.26 17.68 -8.20
C ILE A 130 34.95 17.21 -6.93
N ARG A 131 34.56 17.78 -5.79
CA ARG A 131 35.00 17.32 -4.47
C ARG A 131 34.05 16.27 -3.92
N ASP A 132 34.58 15.12 -3.53
CA ASP A 132 33.82 14.04 -2.89
C ASP A 132 33.62 14.27 -1.38
N ASP A 133 32.80 13.43 -0.75
CA ASP A 133 32.52 13.48 0.70
C ASP A 133 33.75 13.19 1.56
N LYS A 134 34.78 12.55 0.99
CA LYS A 134 36.08 12.27 1.65
C LYS A 134 37.06 13.44 1.52
N GLY A 135 36.73 14.44 0.71
CA GLY A 135 37.50 15.64 0.46
C GLY A 135 38.50 15.56 -0.69
N TYR A 136 38.51 14.49 -1.49
CA TYR A 136 39.34 14.36 -2.68
C TYR A 136 38.71 15.03 -3.89
N TRP A 137 39.56 15.44 -4.84
CA TRP A 137 39.14 16.10 -6.08
C TRP A 137 39.24 15.14 -7.26
N ASN A 138 38.08 14.77 -7.81
CA ASN A 138 37.96 13.87 -8.94
C ASN A 138 37.59 14.63 -10.22
N GLN A 139 37.94 14.08 -11.37
CA GLN A 139 37.43 14.59 -12.65
C GLN A 139 35.91 14.39 -12.73
N ILE A 140 35.21 15.30 -13.42
CA ILE A 140 33.75 15.28 -13.51
C ILE A 140 33.28 13.96 -14.12
N GLU A 141 33.93 13.54 -15.19
CA GLU A 141 33.60 12.36 -15.97
C GLU A 141 33.69 11.11 -15.10
N ALA A 142 34.82 10.96 -14.38
CA ALA A 142 35.02 9.85 -13.46
C ALA A 142 33.98 9.84 -12.33
N TYR A 143 33.69 11.01 -11.75
CA TYR A 143 32.73 11.12 -10.65
C TYR A 143 31.31 10.77 -11.10
N ILE A 144 30.85 11.30 -12.24
CA ILE A 144 29.49 11.06 -12.72
C ILE A 144 29.32 9.61 -13.20
N SER A 145 30.31 9.03 -13.88
CA SER A 145 30.23 7.62 -14.28
C SER A 145 30.26 6.63 -13.11
N GLU A 146 30.89 6.99 -11.97
CA GLU A 146 30.85 6.16 -10.76
C GLU A 146 29.53 6.29 -9.98
N HIS A 147 28.89 7.47 -10.05
CA HIS A 147 27.70 7.80 -9.24
C HIS A 147 26.40 7.84 -10.05
N SER A 148 26.42 7.47 -11.34
CA SER A 148 25.24 7.41 -12.20
C SER A 148 25.43 6.41 -13.34
N GLU A 149 24.34 6.06 -14.03
CA GLU A 149 24.36 5.17 -15.21
C GLU A 149 24.78 5.91 -16.50
N ALA A 150 25.40 7.10 -16.40
CA ALA A 150 25.76 7.91 -17.56
C ALA A 150 27.06 7.42 -18.24
N GLU A 151 26.99 7.19 -19.55
CA GLU A 151 28.13 6.91 -20.41
C GLU A 151 28.57 8.17 -21.16
N PHE A 152 29.87 8.46 -21.19
CA PHE A 152 30.43 9.62 -21.89
C PHE A 152 31.13 9.22 -23.19
N SER A 153 30.73 9.87 -24.29
CA SER A 153 31.49 9.89 -25.54
C SER A 153 32.31 11.17 -25.63
N HIS A 154 33.58 11.07 -26.04
CA HIS A 154 34.42 12.25 -26.25
C HIS A 154 34.13 12.84 -27.63
N GLY A 155 33.73 14.11 -27.67
CA GLY A 155 33.50 14.88 -28.90
C GLY A 155 34.00 16.31 -28.77
N ILE A 156 34.31 16.96 -29.89
CA ILE A 156 34.71 18.37 -29.94
C ILE A 156 33.57 19.20 -30.52
N CYS A 157 33.17 20.29 -29.84
CA CYS A 157 32.13 21.17 -30.39
C CYS A 157 32.70 22.06 -31.52
N PRO A 158 31.86 22.56 -32.44
CA PRO A 158 32.30 23.42 -33.55
C PRO A 158 33.08 24.68 -33.12
N GLU A 159 32.73 25.24 -31.96
CA GLU A 159 33.44 26.38 -31.34
C GLU A 159 34.89 26.02 -30.97
N CYS A 160 35.07 24.90 -30.26
CA CYS A 160 36.38 24.41 -29.86
C CYS A 160 37.20 23.97 -31.08
N SER A 161 36.57 23.38 -32.08
CA SER A 161 37.24 22.99 -33.32
C SER A 161 37.82 24.20 -34.06
N ARG A 162 37.02 25.27 -34.25
CA ARG A 162 37.49 26.54 -34.85
C ARG A 162 38.65 27.17 -34.08
N LYS A 163 38.67 27.04 -32.76
CA LYS A 163 39.70 27.64 -31.91
C LYS A 163 41.00 26.84 -31.89
N LEU A 164 40.91 25.51 -31.86
CA LEU A 164 42.06 24.61 -31.73
C LEU A 164 42.66 24.23 -33.08
N TYR A 165 41.84 24.21 -34.13
CA TYR A 165 42.24 23.82 -35.48
C TYR A 165 41.67 24.80 -36.53
N PRO A 166 41.99 26.11 -36.44
CA PRO A 166 41.46 27.11 -37.36
C PRO A 166 41.81 26.78 -38.82
N GLU A 167 43.03 26.31 -39.08
CA GLU A 167 43.52 25.96 -40.42
C GLU A 167 42.79 24.78 -41.09
N ILE A 168 42.14 23.91 -40.33
CA ILE A 168 41.38 22.77 -40.88
C ILE A 168 39.90 23.14 -41.05
N TYR A 169 39.41 24.10 -40.26
CA TYR A 169 37.99 24.44 -40.23
C TYR A 169 37.59 25.41 -41.36
N ASP A 170 38.52 26.26 -41.82
CA ASP A 170 38.26 27.24 -42.88
C ASP A 170 38.20 26.63 -44.30
N ASP A 171 38.58 25.34 -44.45
CA ASP A 171 38.61 24.60 -45.72
C ASP A 171 37.38 23.67 -45.94
N ILE A 172 36.36 23.75 -45.08
CA ILE A 172 35.13 22.90 -45.12
C ILE A 172 33.87 23.73 -45.43
#